data_AF-A0A8T4TNT0-F1
#
_entry.id   AF-A0A8T4TNT0-F1
#
_cell.length_a   1.000
_cell.length_b   1.000
_cell.length_c   1.000
_cell.angle_alpha   90.00
_cell.angle_beta   90.00
_cell.angle_gamma   90.00
#
_symmetry.space_group_name_H-M   'P 1'
#
loop_
_entity.id
_entity.type
_entity.pdbx_description
1 polymer ?
#
loop_
_entity_poly.entity_id
_entity_poly.type
_entity_poly.pdbx_seq_one_letter_code
_entity_poly.pdbx_strand_id
1 'polypeptide(L)'
;MKGKTLLAIFIAIIMVSSILGVMTYSNDSSTAGTLQYNGNSFDYINGKYFLELKGSNYVFDNSPYDLKDIPVENFVLESNKYYILFNPDERDSNMEYFMQKLFLTLNSKGINVQIACDREENCDETLPVKDCDDYSFYLKSGENTKIYKDNNCIVLEGDSSGLNKAVDRINLEILGI
;
A
#
# COMPACT_ATOMS: atom_id res chain seq x y z
N MET A 1 17.49 47.90 48.16
CA MET A 1 16.97 46.51 48.12
C MET A 1 16.11 46.16 46.90
N LYS A 2 15.69 47.09 46.04
CA LYS A 2 14.77 46.78 44.91
C LYS A 2 15.45 46.22 43.64
N GLY A 3 16.74 46.50 43.40
CA GLY A 3 17.42 46.06 42.17
C GLY A 3 17.83 44.58 42.13
N LYS A 4 18.14 43.98 43.30
CA LYS A 4 18.59 42.58 43.36
C LYS A 4 17.45 41.59 43.11
N THR A 5 16.23 41.93 43.52
CA THR A 5 15.03 41.12 43.29
C THR A 5 14.60 41.14 41.82
N LEU A 6 14.75 42.28 41.15
CA LEU A 6 14.42 42.43 39.72
C LEU A 6 15.36 41.60 38.83
N LEU A 7 16.64 41.53 39.19
CA LEU A 7 17.63 40.68 38.51
C LEU A 7 17.28 39.18 38.67
N ALA A 8 16.88 38.76 39.88
CA ALA A 8 16.54 37.36 40.14
C ALA A 8 15.29 36.90 39.37
N ILE A 9 14.27 37.76 39.27
CA ILE A 9 13.04 37.47 38.51
C ILE A 9 13.35 37.37 37.01
N PHE A 10 14.21 38.25 36.48
CA PHE A 10 14.60 38.21 35.08
C PHE A 10 15.33 36.89 34.71
N ILE A 11 16.23 36.42 35.57
CA ILE A 11 16.93 35.15 35.38
C ILE A 11 15.97 33.96 35.45
N ALA A 12 15.00 33.99 36.38
CA ALA A 12 13.98 32.95 36.49
C ALA A 12 13.09 32.85 35.24
N ILE A 13 12.69 33.98 34.66
CA ILE A 13 11.89 34.00 33.43
C ILE A 13 12.66 33.40 32.24
N ILE A 14 13.95 33.71 32.11
CA ILE A 14 14.80 33.14 31.04
C ILE A 14 14.87 31.62 31.15
N MET A 15 15.06 31.08 32.36
CA MET A 15 15.11 29.63 32.59
C MET A 15 13.79 28.90 32.30
N VAL A 16 12.64 29.57 32.48
CA VAL A 16 11.32 28.98 32.18
C VAL A 16 10.98 29.13 30.70
N SER A 17 11.34 30.25 30.06
CA SER A 17 11.10 30.50 28.64
C SER A 17 11.88 29.55 27.72
N SER A 18 13.05 29.07 28.14
CA SER A 18 13.83 28.11 27.34
C SER A 18 13.16 26.75 27.22
N ILE A 19 12.37 26.33 28.22
CA ILE A 19 11.61 25.08 28.18
C ILE A 19 10.40 25.22 27.26
N LEU A 20 9.77 26.39 27.23
CA LEU A 20 8.60 26.66 26.38
C LEU A 20 8.96 26.83 24.89
N GLY A 21 10.18 27.28 24.59
CA GLY A 21 10.68 27.39 23.21
C GLY A 21 10.88 26.03 22.52
N VAL A 22 11.23 24.98 23.27
CA VAL A 22 11.44 23.63 22.70
C VAL A 22 10.12 22.91 22.41
N MET A 23 9.05 23.20 23.17
CA MET A 23 7.74 22.57 22.94
C MET A 23 6.94 23.19 21.78
N THR A 24 7.32 24.38 21.31
CA THR A 24 6.68 25.06 20.17
C THR A 24 7.48 24.92 18.87
N TYR A 25 8.73 24.43 18.94
CA TYR A 25 9.60 24.18 17.78
C TYR A 25 9.67 22.70 17.40
N SER A 26 8.53 22.02 17.44
CA SER A 26 8.36 20.65 16.96
C SER A 26 7.05 20.56 16.17
N ASN A 27 6.96 21.29 15.07
CA ASN A 27 5.96 20.99 14.04
C ASN A 27 6.29 21.51 12.62
N ASP A 28 7.52 21.93 12.35
CA ASP A 28 7.97 22.24 10.98
C ASP A 28 8.92 21.17 10.46
N SER A 29 8.42 19.94 10.38
CA SER A 29 8.91 18.98 9.39
C SER A 29 7.98 19.05 8.19
N SER A 30 8.40 19.81 7.17
CA SER A 30 7.98 19.72 5.76
C SER A 30 6.69 18.93 5.55
N THR A 31 5.54 19.60 5.46
CA THR A 31 4.22 19.00 5.25
C THR A 31 4.24 17.97 4.11
N ALA A 32 4.45 16.71 4.48
CA ALA A 32 3.88 15.55 3.84
C ALA A 32 2.37 15.83 3.78
N GLY A 33 1.83 16.05 2.58
CA GLY A 33 0.42 16.38 2.44
C GLY A 33 -0.43 15.18 2.87
N THR A 34 -1.34 15.38 3.81
CA THR A 34 -2.37 14.38 4.11
C THR A 34 -3.50 14.50 3.08
N LEU A 35 -3.83 13.39 2.42
CA LEU A 35 -4.86 13.26 1.41
C LEU A 35 -6.06 12.50 2.01
N GLN A 36 -7.27 13.04 1.88
CA GLN A 36 -8.49 12.35 2.32
C GLN A 36 -9.15 11.63 1.15
N TYR A 37 -9.53 10.36 1.32
CA TYR A 37 -10.24 9.57 0.30
C TYR A 37 -11.17 8.53 0.96
N ASN A 38 -12.45 8.50 0.58
CA ASN A 38 -13.48 7.62 1.14
C ASN A 38 -13.49 7.55 2.68
N GLY A 39 -13.31 8.71 3.33
CA GLY A 39 -13.29 8.83 4.79
C GLY A 39 -12.00 8.35 5.47
N ASN A 40 -11.00 7.94 4.68
CA ASN A 40 -9.68 7.51 5.16
C ASN A 40 -8.62 8.56 4.84
N SER A 41 -7.63 8.65 5.74
CA SER A 41 -6.53 9.60 5.66
C SER A 41 -5.28 8.89 5.13
N PHE A 42 -4.67 9.47 4.09
CA PHE A 42 -3.44 8.98 3.48
C PHE A 42 -2.33 10.01 3.66
N ASP A 43 -1.24 9.64 4.32
CA ASP A 43 -0.10 10.52 4.49
C ASP A 43 0.87 10.36 3.33
N TYR A 44 1.17 11.44 2.62
CA TYR A 44 2.08 11.42 1.48
C TYR A 44 3.53 11.65 1.91
N ILE A 45 4.30 10.57 2.01
CA ILE A 45 5.67 10.59 2.52
C ILE A 45 6.59 9.96 1.48
N ASN A 46 7.66 10.67 1.08
CA ASN A 46 8.68 10.17 0.15
C ASN A 46 8.13 9.60 -1.17
N GLY A 47 7.10 10.22 -1.75
CA GLY A 47 6.54 9.78 -3.02
C GLY A 47 5.52 8.65 -2.92
N LYS A 48 5.14 8.23 -1.71
CA LYS A 48 4.18 7.15 -1.47
C LYS A 48 3.05 7.61 -0.55
N TYR A 49 1.90 6.95 -0.66
CA TYR A 49 0.73 7.20 0.17
C TYR A 49 0.65 6.12 1.25
N PHE A 50 0.69 6.54 2.50
CA PHE A 50 0.60 5.66 3.66
C PHE A 50 -0.79 5.73 4.26
N LEU A 51 -1.42 4.58 4.45
CA LEU A 51 -2.72 4.44 5.09
C LEU A 51 -2.54 3.62 6.37
N GLU A 52 -2.90 4.18 7.50
CA GLU A 52 -3.03 3.43 8.75
C GLU A 52 -4.49 2.97 8.90
N LEU A 53 -4.71 1.65 8.93
CA LEU A 53 -6.03 1.07 9.13
C LEU A 53 -5.96 -0.04 10.18
N LYS A 54 -6.68 0.15 11.29
CA LYS A 54 -6.74 -0.80 12.43
C LYS A 54 -5.34 -1.19 12.95
N GLY A 55 -4.41 -0.25 12.99
CA GLY A 55 -3.03 -0.46 13.45
C GLY A 55 -2.12 -1.18 12.45
N SER A 56 -2.56 -1.38 11.21
CA SER A 56 -1.72 -1.86 10.10
C SER A 56 -1.44 -0.71 9.14
N ASN A 57 -0.20 -0.65 8.64
CA ASN A 57 0.21 0.35 7.65
C ASN A 57 0.22 -0.26 6.25
N TYR A 58 -0.47 0.39 5.33
CA TYR A 58 -0.53 0.05 3.92
C TYR A 58 0.16 1.15 3.11
N VAL A 59 0.90 0.74 2.08
CA VAL A 59 1.67 1.67 1.26
C VAL A 59 1.19 1.55 -0.17
N PHE A 60 0.85 2.69 -0.77
CA PHE A 60 0.41 2.80 -2.17
C PHE A 60 1.41 3.68 -2.92
N ASP A 61 1.70 3.32 -4.17
CA ASP A 61 2.61 4.11 -5.01
C ASP A 61 1.82 5.16 -5.81
N ASN A 62 0.51 4.97 -5.95
CA ASN A 62 -0.38 5.85 -6.68
C ASN A 62 -1.40 6.50 -5.74
N SER A 63 -1.86 7.71 -6.10
CA SER A 63 -2.94 8.38 -5.38
C SER A 63 -4.23 7.59 -5.55
N PRO A 64 -5.05 7.38 -4.51
CA PRO A 64 -6.34 6.74 -4.66
C PRO A 64 -7.26 7.45 -5.66
N TYR A 65 -7.09 8.76 -5.87
CA TYR A 65 -7.83 9.51 -6.90
C TYR A 65 -7.43 9.16 -8.33
N ASP A 66 -6.19 8.74 -8.57
CA ASP A 66 -5.70 8.35 -9.90
C ASP A 66 -6.17 6.93 -10.28
N LEU A 67 -6.65 6.18 -9.29
CA LEU A 67 -7.06 4.79 -9.44
C LEU A 67 -8.57 4.64 -9.70
N LYS A 68 -9.36 5.69 -9.42
CA LYS A 68 -10.82 5.67 -9.50
C LYS A 68 -11.36 5.26 -10.88
N ASP A 69 -10.61 5.57 -11.94
CA ASP A 69 -11.01 5.36 -13.32
C ASP A 69 -10.60 3.96 -13.85
N ILE A 70 -9.87 3.18 -13.05
CA ILE A 70 -9.53 1.79 -13.39
C ILE A 70 -10.76 0.91 -13.11
N PRO A 71 -11.35 0.29 -14.14
CA PRO A 71 -12.51 -0.56 -13.96
C PRO A 71 -12.14 -1.79 -13.14
N VAL A 72 -12.97 -2.09 -12.15
CA VAL A 72 -12.90 -3.29 -11.34
C VAL A 72 -14.25 -3.98 -11.45
N GLU A 73 -14.26 -5.19 -12.00
CA GLU A 73 -15.45 -6.03 -11.94
C GLU A 73 -15.73 -6.42 -10.48
N ASN A 74 -17.01 -6.41 -10.08
CA ASN A 74 -17.37 -6.80 -8.72
C ASN A 74 -16.94 -8.25 -8.45
N PHE A 75 -16.09 -8.44 -7.44
CA PHE A 75 -15.67 -9.74 -6.97
C PHE A 75 -15.93 -9.89 -5.47
N VAL A 76 -16.11 -11.12 -5.03
CA VAL A 76 -16.19 -11.48 -3.61
C VAL A 76 -15.08 -12.50 -3.36
N LEU A 77 -14.42 -12.37 -2.20
CA LEU A 77 -13.42 -13.34 -1.80
C LEU A 77 -14.13 -14.59 -1.25
N GLU A 78 -14.24 -15.61 -2.11
CA GLU A 78 -15.02 -16.83 -1.84
C GLU A 78 -14.24 -17.95 -1.11
N SER A 79 -12.93 -17.77 -0.92
CA SER A 79 -12.02 -18.76 -0.35
C SER A 79 -11.17 -18.15 0.77
N ASN A 80 -10.68 -19.00 1.69
CA ASN A 80 -9.66 -18.60 2.66
C ASN A 80 -8.24 -18.84 2.15
N LYS A 81 -8.09 -19.49 0.99
CA LYS A 81 -6.83 -19.76 0.30
C LYS A 81 -6.87 -19.19 -1.11
N TYR A 82 -5.87 -18.37 -1.45
CA TYR A 82 -5.67 -17.83 -2.78
C TYR A 82 -4.25 -18.08 -3.28
N TYR A 83 -4.09 -18.17 -4.59
CA TYR A 83 -2.78 -18.11 -5.23
C TYR A 83 -2.53 -16.72 -5.81
N ILE A 84 -1.27 -16.30 -5.87
CA ILE A 84 -0.86 -15.18 -6.74
C ILE A 84 -0.12 -15.80 -7.91
N LEU A 85 -0.74 -15.75 -9.08
CA LEU A 85 -0.20 -16.26 -10.34
C LEU A 85 0.59 -15.17 -11.04
N PHE A 86 1.67 -15.55 -11.70
CA PHE A 86 2.45 -14.71 -12.58
C PHE A 86 3.04 -15.56 -13.71
N ASN A 87 3.36 -14.92 -14.83
CA ASN A 87 4.11 -15.55 -15.90
C ASN A 87 5.61 -15.59 -15.52
N PRO A 88 6.24 -16.77 -15.39
CA PRO A 88 7.65 -16.89 -15.01
C PRO A 88 8.60 -16.21 -16.00
N ASP A 89 8.25 -16.12 -17.29
CA ASP A 89 9.05 -15.43 -18.30
C ASP A 89 9.08 -13.90 -18.11
N GLU A 90 8.10 -13.36 -17.38
CA GLU A 90 7.94 -11.93 -17.09
C GLU A 90 8.39 -11.58 -15.67
N ARG A 91 9.00 -12.52 -14.95
CA ARG A 91 9.45 -12.31 -13.57
C ARG A 91 10.64 -11.34 -13.55
N ASP A 92 10.36 -10.11 -13.11
CA ASP A 92 11.35 -9.10 -12.80
C ASP A 92 11.17 -8.57 -11.35
N SER A 93 12.00 -7.60 -10.96
CA SER A 93 11.91 -6.97 -9.63
C SER A 93 10.59 -6.24 -9.39
N ASN A 94 9.94 -5.73 -10.45
CA ASN A 94 8.66 -5.04 -10.31
C ASN A 94 7.55 -6.05 -10.04
N MET A 95 7.53 -7.16 -10.79
CA MET A 95 6.60 -8.27 -10.58
C MET A 95 6.72 -8.83 -9.16
N GLU A 96 7.95 -9.04 -8.66
CA GLU A 96 8.17 -9.47 -7.27
C GLU A 96 7.62 -8.48 -6.25
N TYR A 97 7.86 -7.18 -6.48
CA TYR A 97 7.33 -6.12 -5.64
C TYR A 97 5.79 -6.09 -5.65
N PHE A 98 5.17 -6.22 -6.82
CA PHE A 98 3.71 -6.28 -6.99
C PHE A 98 3.09 -7.47 -6.27
N MET A 99 3.67 -8.66 -6.44
CA MET A 99 3.26 -9.88 -5.74
C MET A 99 3.36 -9.70 -4.22
N GLN A 100 4.47 -9.17 -3.72
CA GLN A 100 4.66 -8.94 -2.28
C GLN A 100 3.63 -7.95 -1.71
N LYS A 101 3.36 -6.87 -2.46
CA LYS A 101 2.39 -5.84 -2.04
C LYS A 101 0.98 -6.40 -1.92
N LEU A 102 0.55 -7.18 -2.91
CA LEU A 102 -0.74 -7.87 -2.88
C LEU A 102 -0.79 -8.94 -1.78
N PHE A 103 0.27 -9.72 -1.63
CA PHE A 103 0.41 -10.74 -0.59
C PHE A 103 0.23 -10.15 0.81
N LEU A 104 0.86 -9.02 1.11
CA LEU A 104 0.75 -8.37 2.42
C LEU A 104 -0.68 -7.89 2.69
N THR A 105 -1.35 -7.29 1.69
CA THR A 105 -2.73 -6.83 1.84
C THR A 105 -3.69 -7.99 2.09
N LEU A 106 -3.59 -9.06 1.32
CA LEU A 106 -4.42 -10.25 1.50
C LEU A 106 -4.18 -10.94 2.86
N ASN A 107 -2.92 -11.12 3.27
CA ASN A 107 -2.60 -11.70 4.58
C ASN A 107 -3.12 -10.84 5.74
N SER A 108 -3.11 -9.51 5.59
CA SER A 108 -3.68 -8.61 6.62
C SER A 108 -5.20 -8.80 6.80
N LYS A 109 -5.89 -9.38 5.82
CA LYS A 109 -7.29 -9.79 5.89
C LYS A 109 -7.49 -11.23 6.38
N GLY A 110 -6.42 -11.93 6.77
CA GLY A 110 -6.46 -13.31 7.23
C GLY A 110 -6.60 -14.35 6.10
N ILE A 111 -6.31 -13.95 4.86
CA ILE A 111 -6.35 -14.84 3.70
C ILE A 111 -4.99 -15.54 3.59
N ASN A 112 -5.00 -16.87 3.46
CA ASN A 112 -3.79 -17.63 3.21
C ASN A 112 -3.41 -17.51 1.73
N VAL A 113 -2.24 -16.94 1.46
CA VAL A 113 -1.79 -16.70 0.09
C VAL A 113 -0.52 -17.48 -0.21
N GLN A 114 -0.45 -18.06 -1.40
CA GLN A 114 0.74 -18.72 -1.91
C GLN A 114 1.09 -18.20 -3.30
N ILE A 115 2.36 -17.89 -3.54
CA ILE A 115 2.85 -17.50 -4.88
C ILE A 115 2.93 -18.77 -5.75
N ALA A 116 2.54 -18.68 -7.01
CA ALA A 116 2.52 -19.79 -7.96
C ALA A 116 2.79 -19.29 -9.39
N CYS A 117 3.32 -20.16 -10.25
CA CYS A 117 3.52 -19.85 -11.67
C CYS A 117 2.26 -20.22 -12.48
N ASP A 118 2.01 -19.51 -13.57
CA ASP A 118 0.93 -19.84 -14.52
C ASP A 118 1.26 -21.01 -15.46
N ARG A 119 2.53 -21.43 -15.51
CA ARG A 119 3.06 -22.51 -16.35
C ARG A 119 4.30 -23.15 -15.74
N GLU A 120 4.70 -24.31 -16.28
CA GLU A 120 5.85 -25.07 -15.79
C GLU A 120 7.17 -24.55 -16.35
N GLU A 121 7.19 -24.03 -17.58
CA GLU A 121 8.39 -23.51 -18.21
C GLU A 121 8.95 -22.31 -17.43
N ASN A 122 10.25 -22.34 -17.10
CA ASN A 122 10.96 -21.30 -16.34
C ASN A 122 10.40 -21.01 -14.94
N CYS A 123 9.49 -21.86 -14.42
CA CYS A 123 9.04 -21.76 -13.05
C CYS A 123 10.11 -22.27 -12.07
N ASP A 124 10.21 -21.63 -10.91
CA ASP A 124 11.06 -22.09 -9.81
C ASP A 124 10.51 -23.41 -9.25
N GLU A 125 11.36 -24.44 -9.09
CA GLU A 125 10.96 -25.77 -8.61
C GLU A 125 10.27 -25.75 -7.23
N THR A 126 10.44 -24.68 -6.46
CA THR A 126 9.80 -24.51 -5.15
C THR A 126 8.38 -23.95 -5.23
N LEU A 127 7.98 -23.40 -6.38
CA LEU A 127 6.66 -22.82 -6.58
C LEU A 127 5.73 -23.82 -7.29
N PRO A 128 4.47 -23.94 -6.84
CA PRO A 128 3.51 -24.76 -7.56
C PRO A 128 3.12 -24.08 -8.88
N VAL A 129 2.82 -24.90 -9.88
CA VAL A 129 2.17 -24.46 -11.12
C VAL A 129 0.66 -24.52 -10.92
N LYS A 130 -0.02 -23.42 -11.23
CA LYS A 130 -1.45 -23.22 -10.99
C LYS A 130 -2.09 -22.42 -12.12
N ASP A 131 -3.38 -22.60 -12.29
CA ASP A 131 -4.20 -21.92 -13.28
C ASP A 131 -5.44 -21.30 -12.61
N CYS A 132 -6.36 -20.82 -13.44
CA CYS A 132 -7.60 -20.20 -12.99
C CYS A 132 -8.71 -21.20 -12.59
N ASP A 133 -8.40 -22.49 -12.44
CA ASP A 133 -9.30 -23.46 -11.82
C ASP A 133 -9.28 -23.29 -10.28
N ASP A 134 -8.18 -22.82 -9.71
CA ASP A 134 -8.06 -22.46 -8.30
C ASP A 134 -8.32 -20.95 -8.08
N TYR A 135 -8.82 -20.59 -6.89
CA TYR A 135 -8.99 -19.18 -6.50
C TYR A 135 -7.65 -18.45 -6.50
N SER A 136 -7.54 -17.45 -7.37
CA SER A 136 -6.24 -16.86 -7.69
C SER A 136 -6.33 -15.37 -8.01
N PHE A 137 -5.25 -14.65 -7.79
CA PHE A 137 -5.00 -13.33 -8.35
C PHE A 137 -3.92 -13.49 -9.42
N TYR A 138 -4.24 -13.19 -10.68
CA TYR A 138 -3.29 -13.36 -11.77
C TYR A 138 -2.74 -12.01 -12.22
N LEU A 139 -1.44 -11.81 -12.02
CA LEU A 139 -0.70 -10.66 -12.53
C LEU A 139 -0.26 -10.95 -13.97
N LYS A 140 -0.85 -10.23 -14.92
CA LYS A 140 -0.67 -10.48 -16.35
C LYS A 140 -0.18 -9.23 -17.06
N SER A 141 0.88 -9.34 -17.84
CA SER A 141 1.29 -8.23 -18.70
C SER A 141 0.29 -8.02 -19.83
N GLY A 142 -0.03 -6.76 -20.12
CA GLY A 142 -0.92 -6.38 -21.21
C GLY A 142 -0.89 -4.89 -21.52
N GLU A 143 -1.46 -4.47 -22.63
CA GLU A 143 -1.43 -3.05 -23.03
C GLU A 143 -2.43 -2.18 -22.25
N ASN A 144 -3.51 -2.79 -21.74
CA ASN A 144 -4.60 -2.06 -21.08
C ASN A 144 -4.63 -2.38 -19.59
N THR A 145 -4.72 -1.33 -18.76
CA THR A 145 -4.91 -1.49 -17.32
C THR A 145 -6.36 -1.81 -17.01
N LYS A 146 -6.63 -3.02 -16.50
CA LYS A 146 -7.97 -3.46 -16.13
C LYS A 146 -7.92 -4.57 -15.09
N ILE A 147 -8.99 -4.67 -14.30
CA ILE A 147 -9.18 -5.75 -13.33
C ILE A 147 -10.51 -6.44 -13.64
N TYR A 148 -10.47 -7.73 -13.92
CA TYR A 148 -11.64 -8.51 -14.33
C TYR A 148 -11.61 -9.92 -13.73
N LYS A 149 -12.77 -10.56 -13.67
CA LYS A 149 -12.89 -11.95 -13.22
C LYS A 149 -12.83 -12.89 -14.43
N ASP A 150 -11.96 -13.89 -14.36
CA ASP A 150 -11.89 -14.97 -15.32
C ASP A 150 -11.92 -16.30 -14.56
N ASN A 151 -13.08 -16.98 -14.57
CA ASN A 151 -13.36 -18.14 -13.72
C ASN A 151 -13.08 -17.83 -12.23
N ASN A 152 -12.13 -18.55 -11.59
CA ASN A 152 -11.73 -18.34 -10.21
C ASN A 152 -10.56 -17.34 -10.06
N CYS A 153 -10.07 -16.77 -11.17
CA CYS A 153 -9.06 -15.73 -11.17
C CYS A 153 -9.67 -14.32 -11.08
N ILE A 154 -9.06 -13.49 -10.26
CA ILE A 154 -9.11 -12.03 -10.39
C ILE A 154 -7.86 -11.64 -11.16
N VAL A 155 -8.03 -11.26 -12.43
CA VAL A 155 -6.91 -10.93 -13.33
C VAL A 155 -6.62 -9.44 -13.24
N LEU A 156 -5.37 -9.12 -12.93
CA LEU A 156 -4.80 -7.78 -12.97
C LEU A 156 -3.95 -7.69 -14.23
N GLU A 157 -4.43 -6.95 -15.22
CA GLU A 157 -3.75 -6.79 -16.49
C GLU A 157 -3.21 -5.37 -16.64
N GLY A 158 -2.00 -5.23 -17.18
CA GLY A 158 -1.41 -3.93 -17.54
C GLY A 158 0.07 -4.03 -17.86
N ASP A 159 0.65 -2.93 -18.36
CA ASP A 159 2.10 -2.80 -18.45
C ASP A 159 2.71 -2.64 -17.05
N SER A 160 4.03 -2.47 -16.91
CA SER A 160 4.63 -2.32 -15.57
C SER A 160 4.00 -1.20 -14.72
N SER A 161 3.63 -0.07 -15.34
CA SER A 161 2.98 1.04 -14.63
C SER A 161 1.50 0.74 -14.35
N GLY A 162 0.80 0.19 -15.32
CA GLY A 162 -0.61 -0.20 -15.25
C GLY A 162 -0.83 -1.29 -14.21
N LEU A 163 0.04 -2.30 -14.16
CA LEU A 163 0.00 -3.39 -13.21
C LEU A 163 0.23 -2.87 -11.78
N ASN A 164 1.17 -1.94 -11.58
CA ASN A 164 1.34 -1.26 -10.29
C ASN A 164 0.04 -0.56 -9.84
N LYS A 165 -0.59 0.18 -10.75
CA LYS A 165 -1.87 0.85 -10.48
C LYS A 165 -3.00 -0.16 -10.21
N ALA A 166 -3.06 -1.25 -10.96
CA ALA A 166 -4.05 -2.31 -10.75
C ALA A 166 -3.87 -2.97 -9.37
N VAL A 167 -2.63 -3.21 -8.94
CA VAL A 167 -2.33 -3.75 -7.60
C VAL A 167 -2.75 -2.77 -6.51
N ASP A 168 -2.46 -1.48 -6.66
CA ASP A 168 -2.94 -0.47 -5.70
C ASP A 168 -4.46 -0.41 -5.66
N ARG A 169 -5.10 -0.45 -6.84
CA ARG A 169 -6.55 -0.40 -6.97
C ARG A 169 -7.22 -1.61 -6.30
N ILE A 170 -6.71 -2.82 -6.54
CA ILE A 170 -7.28 -4.03 -5.94
C ILE A 170 -7.05 -4.06 -4.43
N ASN A 171 -5.91 -3.54 -3.96
CA ASN A 171 -5.63 -3.47 -2.53
C ASN A 171 -6.61 -2.54 -1.81
N LEU A 172 -6.95 -1.40 -2.41
CA LEU A 172 -8.00 -0.51 -1.88
C LEU A 172 -9.35 -1.25 -1.78
N GLU A 173 -9.76 -1.96 -2.83
CA GLU A 173 -11.01 -2.75 -2.83
C GLU A 173 -11.00 -3.85 -1.75
N ILE A 174 -9.92 -4.61 -1.64
CA ILE A 174 -9.75 -5.63 -0.60
C ILE A 174 -9.85 -4.98 0.79
N LEU A 175 -9.28 -3.78 0.98
CA LEU A 175 -9.36 -3.05 2.25
C LEU A 175 -10.77 -2.54 2.56
N GLY A 176 -11.62 -2.40 1.55
CA GLY A 176 -12.98 -1.87 1.64
C GLY A 176 -13.02 -0.35 1.50
N ILE A 177 -12.11 0.21 0.68
CA ILE A 177 -11.92 1.65 0.45
C ILE A 177 -12.24 1.99 -0.99
#